data_AF-A9GQ50-F1
#
_entry.id   AF-A9GQ50-F1
#
_cell.length_a   1.000
_cell.length_b   1.000
_cell.length_c   1.000
_cell.angle_alpha   90.00
_cell.angle_beta   90.00
_cell.angle_gamma   90.00
#
_symmetry.space_group_name_H-M   'P 1'
#
loop_
_entity.id
_entity.type
_entity.pdbx_description
1 polymer ?
#
loop_
_entity_poly.entity_id
_entity_poly.type
_entity_poly.pdbx_seq_one_letter_code
_entity_poly.pdbx_strand_id
1 'polypeptide(L)'
;MPDALYILGVVAATSCVVYTAGRRRGMRAGLLPPALRRAIRCVGVGLLFWGGNVAVGAAVALLVRGLGLGFIWLYVNTDVSVLVLSALQALAFEAWRVEHERERAASASRADDPPGSPAAPGPEHESPHRVKGAKR
;
A
#
# COMPACT_ATOMS: atom_id res chain seq x y z
N MET A 1 -6.92 -34.07 14.34
CA MET A 1 -5.97 -34.19 13.21
C MET A 1 -6.63 -34.00 11.83
N PRO A 2 -7.85 -34.49 11.52
CA PRO A 2 -8.42 -34.34 10.17
C PRO A 2 -8.80 -32.89 9.80
N ASP A 3 -9.22 -32.08 10.78
CA ASP A 3 -9.64 -30.68 10.54
C ASP A 3 -8.47 -29.80 10.07
N ALA A 4 -7.28 -30.02 10.64
CA ALA A 4 -6.08 -29.28 10.25
C ALA A 4 -5.64 -29.62 8.81
N LEU A 5 -5.73 -30.90 8.42
CA LEU A 5 -5.43 -31.32 7.05
C LEU A 5 -6.46 -30.80 6.04
N TYR A 6 -7.73 -30.77 6.43
CA TYR A 6 -8.79 -30.17 5.63
C TYR A 6 -8.54 -28.66 5.41
N ILE A 7 -8.29 -27.90 6.48
CA ILE A 7 -7.98 -26.47 6.39
C ILE A 7 -6.73 -26.24 5.54
N LEU A 8 -5.67 -27.02 5.76
CA LEU A 8 -4.44 -26.92 4.97
C LEU A 8 -4.71 -27.19 3.48
N GLY A 9 -5.53 -28.20 3.17
CA GLY A 9 -5.94 -28.51 1.81
C GLY A 9 -6.71 -27.37 1.15
N VAL A 10 -7.69 -26.78 1.85
CA VAL A 10 -8.47 -25.65 1.35
C VAL A 10 -7.58 -24.41 1.12
N VAL A 11 -6.69 -24.09 2.07
CA VAL A 11 -5.76 -22.95 1.96
C VAL A 11 -4.77 -23.16 0.81
N ALA A 12 -4.23 -24.38 0.67
CA ALA A 12 -3.32 -24.71 -0.42
C ALA A 12 -4.03 -24.64 -1.79
N ALA A 13 -5.23 -25.18 -1.90
CA ALA A 13 -6.02 -25.17 -3.13
C ALA A 13 -6.36 -23.74 -3.56
N THR A 14 -6.91 -22.93 -2.65
CA THR A 14 -7.24 -21.52 -2.92
C THR A 14 -6.01 -20.69 -3.27
N SER A 15 -4.90 -20.86 -2.54
CA SER A 15 -3.62 -20.20 -2.86
C SER A 15 -3.12 -20.61 -4.25
N CYS A 16 -3.24 -21.90 -4.62
CA CYS A 16 -2.84 -22.40 -5.93
C CYS A 16 -3.71 -21.82 -7.06
N VAL A 17 -5.03 -21.72 -6.85
CA VAL A 17 -5.95 -21.07 -7.81
C VAL A 17 -5.56 -19.61 -8.03
N VAL A 18 -5.30 -18.84 -6.96
CA VAL A 18 -4.90 -17.44 -7.07
C VAL A 18 -3.52 -17.30 -7.73
N TYR A 19 -2.56 -18.15 -7.35
CA TYR A 19 -1.22 -18.14 -7.93
C TYR A 19 -1.26 -18.46 -9.42
N THR A 20 -1.96 -19.51 -9.83
CA THR A 20 -2.10 -19.90 -11.24
C THR A 20 -2.85 -18.85 -12.05
N ALA A 21 -3.90 -18.25 -11.50
CA ALA A 21 -4.59 -17.12 -12.13
C ALA A 21 -3.68 -15.90 -12.30
N GLY A 22 -2.86 -15.57 -11.28
CA GLY A 22 -1.88 -14.49 -11.36
C GLY A 22 -0.79 -14.75 -12.40
N ARG A 23 -0.27 -15.99 -12.47
CA ARG A 23 0.70 -16.41 -13.48
C ARG A 23 0.13 -16.32 -14.89
N ARG A 24 -1.14 -16.73 -15.09
CA ARG A 24 -1.84 -16.59 -16.39
C ARG A 24 -2.03 -15.14 -16.80
N ARG A 25 -2.08 -14.20 -15.85
CA ARG A 25 -2.11 -12.75 -16.11
C ARG A 25 -0.72 -12.12 -16.28
N GLY A 26 0.34 -12.92 -16.37
CA GLY A 26 1.70 -12.44 -16.60
C GLY A 26 2.43 -11.95 -15.33
N MET A 27 1.90 -12.20 -14.13
CA MET A 27 2.59 -11.82 -12.90
C MET A 27 3.90 -12.61 -12.75
N ARG A 28 5.01 -11.89 -12.56
CA ARG A 28 6.34 -12.48 -12.39
C ARG A 28 6.46 -13.18 -11.03
N ALA A 29 6.89 -14.44 -11.03
CA ALA A 29 7.12 -15.22 -9.81
C ALA A 29 8.19 -14.60 -8.90
N GLY A 30 9.14 -13.83 -9.46
CA GLY A 30 10.13 -13.08 -8.67
C GLY A 30 9.54 -11.97 -7.79
N LEU A 31 8.26 -11.62 -7.97
CA LEU A 31 7.56 -10.64 -7.12
C LEU A 31 6.92 -11.28 -5.88
N LEU A 32 6.96 -12.61 -5.72
CA LEU A 32 6.42 -13.29 -4.54
C LEU A 32 7.13 -12.89 -3.24
N PRO A 33 8.48 -12.91 -3.15
CA PRO A 33 9.18 -12.53 -1.94
C PRO A 33 8.87 -11.10 -1.43
N PRO A 34 8.87 -10.05 -2.28
CA PRO A 34 8.50 -8.71 -1.82
C PRO A 34 7.01 -8.61 -1.46
N ALA A 35 6.12 -9.32 -2.18
CA ALA A 35 4.69 -9.36 -1.83
C ALA A 35 4.45 -10.04 -0.47
N LEU A 36 5.17 -11.13 -0.18
CA LEU A 36 5.10 -11.82 1.11
C LEU A 36 5.62 -10.95 2.25
N ARG A 37 6.75 -10.26 2.05
CA ARG A 37 7.27 -9.31 3.04
C ARG A 37 6.25 -8.20 3.33
N ARG A 38 5.57 -7.70 2.30
CA ARG A 38 4.50 -6.71 2.46
C ARG A 38 3.29 -7.27 3.21
N ALA A 39 2.88 -8.50 2.89
CA ALA A 39 1.79 -9.17 3.60
C ALA A 39 2.12 -9.37 5.09
N ILE A 40 3.32 -9.84 5.43
CA ILE A 40 3.76 -9.99 6.83
C ILE A 40 3.76 -8.65 7.56
N ARG A 41 4.21 -7.58 6.89
CA ARG A 41 4.16 -6.23 7.46
C ARG A 41 2.72 -5.78 7.72
N CYS A 42 1.81 -5.96 6.76
CA CYS A 42 0.38 -5.65 6.94
C CYS A 42 -0.21 -6.44 8.12
N VAL A 43 0.11 -7.73 8.24
CA VAL A 43 -0.34 -8.56 9.36
C VAL A 43 0.21 -8.02 10.69
N GLY A 44 1.49 -7.68 10.75
CA GLY A 44 2.09 -7.10 11.95
C GLY A 44 1.44 -5.78 12.37
N VAL A 45 1.20 -4.87 11.42
CA VAL A 45 0.47 -3.62 11.68
C VAL A 45 -0.96 -3.90 12.11
N GLY A 46 -1.64 -4.87 11.51
CA GLY A 46 -2.98 -5.30 11.91
C GLY A 46 -3.02 -5.83 13.34
N LEU A 47 -2.02 -6.60 13.75
CA LEU A 47 -1.89 -7.08 15.13
C LEU A 47 -1.64 -5.94 16.11
N LEU A 48 -0.89 -4.91 15.73
CA LEU A 48 -0.70 -3.71 16.56
C LEU A 48 -2.00 -2.93 16.73
N PHE A 49 -2.77 -2.72 15.66
CA PHE A 49 -4.09 -2.09 15.75
C PHE A 49 -5.05 -2.94 16.58
N TRP A 50 -5.03 -4.26 16.42
CA TRP A 50 -5.88 -5.16 17.18
C TRP A 50 -5.53 -5.13 18.67
N GLY A 51 -4.25 -5.28 19.03
CA GLY A 51 -3.79 -5.15 20.40
C GLY A 51 -4.09 -3.78 21.01
N GLY A 52 -3.92 -2.71 20.22
CA GLY A 52 -4.27 -1.35 20.61
C GLY A 52 -5.77 -1.17 20.87
N ASN A 53 -6.62 -1.63 19.96
CA ASN A 53 -8.08 -1.58 20.11
C ASN A 53 -8.52 -2.38 21.33
N VAL A 54 -7.96 -3.57 21.54
CA VAL A 54 -8.24 -4.40 22.72
C VAL A 54 -7.82 -3.67 24.01
N ALA A 55 -6.63 -3.07 24.05
CA ALA A 55 -6.16 -2.33 25.22
C ALA A 55 -7.04 -1.11 25.52
N VAL A 56 -7.38 -0.33 24.49
CA VAL A 56 -8.27 0.84 24.61
C VAL A 56 -9.67 0.41 25.06
N GLY A 57 -10.24 -0.64 24.46
CA GLY A 57 -11.54 -1.17 24.85
C GLY A 57 -11.57 -1.65 26.30
N ALA A 58 -10.51 -2.31 26.76
CA ALA A 58 -10.36 -2.71 28.15
C ALA A 58 -10.26 -1.50 29.10
N ALA A 59 -9.45 -0.49 28.74
CA ALA A 59 -9.31 0.73 29.53
C ALA A 59 -10.64 1.49 29.65
N VAL A 60 -11.40 1.61 28.55
CA VAL A 60 -12.74 2.22 28.53
C VAL A 60 -13.71 1.43 29.40
N ALA A 61 -13.71 0.09 29.31
CA ALA A 61 -14.57 -0.74 30.14
C ALA A 61 -14.26 -0.57 31.64
N LEU A 62 -12.98 -0.50 32.02
CA LEU A 62 -12.55 -0.24 33.39
C LEU A 62 -12.96 1.16 33.87
N LEU A 63 -12.83 2.18 33.01
CA LEU A 63 -13.24 3.54 33.32
C LEU A 63 -14.75 3.63 33.58
N VAL A 64 -15.56 3.06 32.70
CA VAL A 64 -17.03 3.02 32.82
C VAL A 64 -17.46 2.27 34.07
N ARG A 65 -16.80 1.15 34.37
CA ARG A 65 -17.00 0.37 35.59
C ARG A 65 -16.66 1.20 36.84
N GLY A 66 -15.53 1.92 36.82
CA GLY A 66 -15.08 2.77 37.92
C GLY A 66 -15.98 3.98 38.16
N LEU A 67 -16.61 4.51 37.10
CA LEU A 67 -17.55 5.62 37.18
C LEU A 67 -18.98 5.18 37.57
N GLY A 68 -19.23 3.88 37.77
CA GLY A 68 -20.55 3.38 38.13
C GLY A 68 -21.60 3.49 37.01
N LEU A 69 -21.18 3.76 35.77
CA LEU A 69 -22.05 4.02 34.61
C LEU A 69 -22.64 2.74 33.97
N GLY A 70 -22.49 1.58 34.61
CA GLY A 70 -23.01 0.29 34.15
C GLY A 70 -21.92 -0.73 33.83
N PHE A 71 -22.33 -1.89 33.31
CA PHE A 71 -21.45 -3.00 32.96
C PHE A 71 -21.36 -3.11 31.43
N ILE A 72 -20.26 -2.64 30.83
CA ILE A 72 -19.96 -2.94 29.43
C ILE A 72 -19.45 -4.38 29.39
N TRP A 73 -20.13 -5.23 28.61
CA TRP A 73 -19.69 -6.59 28.38
C TRP A 73 -18.34 -6.56 27.65
N LEU A 74 -17.28 -6.93 28.37
CA LEU A 74 -15.91 -6.99 27.85
C LEU A 74 -15.79 -7.89 26.60
N TYR A 75 -16.76 -8.78 26.38
CA TYR A 75 -16.89 -9.63 25.20
C TYR A 75 -17.08 -8.86 23.88
N VAL A 76 -17.55 -7.61 23.91
CA VAL A 76 -17.59 -6.76 22.70
C VAL A 76 -16.17 -6.49 22.17
N ASN A 77 -15.18 -6.49 23.06
CA ASN A 77 -13.78 -6.22 22.73
C ASN A 77 -13.08 -7.40 22.03
N THR A 78 -13.66 -8.60 22.12
CA THR A 78 -13.18 -9.83 21.45
C THR A 78 -14.04 -10.23 20.26
N ASP A 79 -14.99 -9.38 19.86
CA ASP A 79 -15.82 -9.61 18.69
C ASP A 79 -14.96 -9.65 17.40
N VAL A 80 -15.35 -10.50 16.45
CA VAL A 80 -14.71 -10.62 15.12
C VAL A 80 -14.65 -9.25 14.42
N SER A 81 -15.61 -8.37 14.71
CA SER A 81 -15.63 -6.99 14.21
C SER A 81 -14.38 -6.21 14.58
N VAL A 82 -13.83 -6.38 15.79
CA VAL A 82 -12.58 -5.69 16.21
C VAL A 82 -11.41 -6.15 15.35
N LEU A 83 -11.31 -7.46 15.09
CA LEU A 83 -10.28 -8.02 14.23
C LEU A 83 -10.39 -7.52 12.78
N VAL A 84 -11.62 -7.51 12.23
CA VAL A 84 -11.89 -7.01 10.87
C VAL A 84 -11.55 -5.53 10.76
N LEU A 85 -11.98 -4.71 11.71
CA LEU A 85 -11.69 -3.27 11.74
C LEU A 85 -10.18 -3.01 11.87
N SER A 86 -9.46 -3.77 12.69
CA SER A 86 -8.00 -3.66 12.79
C SER A 86 -7.28 -4.05 11.49
N ALA A 87 -7.78 -5.05 10.78
CA ALA A 87 -7.26 -5.39 9.45
C ALA A 87 -7.50 -4.26 8.44
N LEU A 88 -8.70 -3.66 8.44
CA LEU A 88 -9.01 -2.50 7.60
C LEU A 88 -8.13 -1.29 7.95
N GLN A 89 -7.90 -1.02 9.25
CA GLN A 89 -7.00 0.03 9.72
C GLN A 89 -5.57 -0.19 9.22
N ALA A 90 -5.06 -1.42 9.27
CA ALA A 90 -3.74 -1.74 8.75
C ALA A 90 -3.63 -1.57 7.23
N LEU A 91 -4.65 -1.98 6.48
CA LEU A 91 -4.70 -1.79 5.03
C LEU A 91 -4.76 -0.31 4.65
N ALA A 92 -5.60 0.47 5.34
CA ALA A 92 -5.69 1.92 5.13
C ALA A 92 -4.36 2.62 5.46
N PHE A 93 -3.71 2.24 6.56
CA PHE A 93 -2.41 2.78 6.94
C PHE A 93 -1.32 2.46 5.92
N GLU A 94 -1.24 1.20 5.45
CA GLU A 94 -0.26 0.81 4.43
C GLU A 94 -0.54 1.48 3.08
N ALA A 95 -1.80 1.69 2.70
CA ALA A 95 -2.15 2.46 1.51
C ALA A 95 -1.70 3.92 1.62
N TRP A 96 -2.00 4.56 2.75
CA TRP A 96 -1.61 5.95 3.01
C TRP A 96 -0.09 6.14 3.01
N ARG A 97 0.65 5.23 3.65
CA ARG A 97 2.13 5.26 3.69
C ARG A 97 2.74 5.22 2.29
N VAL A 98 2.22 4.36 1.42
CA VAL A 98 2.72 4.22 0.04
C VAL A 98 2.48 5.47 -0.78
N GLU A 99 1.33 6.12 -0.61
CA GLU A 99 1.05 7.37 -1.32
C GLU A 99 1.96 8.50 -0.86
N HIS A 100 2.17 8.63 0.46
CA HIS A 100 3.09 9.61 1.01
C HIS A 100 4.56 9.39 0.57
N GLU A 101 5.00 8.13 0.40
CA GLU A 101 6.33 7.83 -0.16
C GLU A 101 6.47 8.26 -1.62
N ARG A 102 5.39 8.13 -2.42
CA ARG A 102 5.36 8.58 -3.82
C ARG A 102 5.42 10.09 -3.91
N GLU A 103 4.66 10.81 -3.09
CA GLU A 103 4.67 12.27 -3.05
C GLU A 103 6.07 12.81 -2.68
N ARG A 104 6.75 12.18 -1.72
CA ARG A 104 8.12 12.54 -1.34
C ARG A 104 9.11 12.29 -2.47
N ALA A 105 9.02 11.16 -3.14
CA ALA A 105 9.90 10.85 -4.28
C ALA A 105 9.69 11.83 -5.45
N ALA A 106 8.43 12.19 -5.74
CA ALA A 106 8.10 13.19 -6.76
C ALA A 106 8.63 14.59 -6.40
N SER A 107 8.55 14.97 -5.12
CA SER A 107 9.07 16.25 -4.62
C SER A 107 10.60 16.31 -4.66
N ALA A 108 11.29 15.21 -4.32
CA ALA A 108 12.74 15.12 -4.42
C ALA A 108 13.23 15.20 -5.88
N SER A 109 12.57 14.49 -6.80
CA SER A 109 12.89 14.56 -8.24
C SER A 109 12.68 15.94 -8.84
N ARG A 110 11.77 16.76 -8.28
CA ARG A 110 11.51 18.13 -8.72
C ARG A 110 12.51 19.13 -8.12
N ALA A 111 13.11 18.81 -6.98
CA ALA A 111 14.16 19.62 -6.35
C ALA A 111 15.54 19.39 -6.98
N ASP A 112 15.78 18.21 -7.56
CA ASP A 112 16.99 17.88 -8.34
C ASP A 112 16.95 18.40 -9.79
N ASP A 113 15.82 18.98 -10.24
CA ASP A 113 15.74 19.66 -11.54
C ASP A 113 16.36 21.06 -11.40
N PRO A 114 17.52 21.35 -12.02
CA PRO A 114 18.23 22.60 -11.81
C PRO A 114 17.38 23.79 -12.28
N PRO A 115 17.40 24.94 -11.56
CA PRO A 115 16.67 26.12 -11.96
C PRO A 115 17.32 26.70 -13.23
N GLY A 116 16.77 26.33 -14.39
CA GLY A 116 17.15 26.88 -15.68
C GLY A 116 18.11 26.00 -16.47
N SER A 117 17.55 25.06 -17.25
CA SER A 117 18.07 24.92 -18.61
C SER A 117 17.42 26.05 -19.42
N PRO A 118 18.14 27.14 -19.76
CA PRO A 118 17.59 28.16 -20.61
C PRO A 118 17.19 27.49 -21.92
N ALA A 119 15.94 27.68 -22.32
CA ALA A 119 15.47 27.30 -23.65
C ALA A 119 16.54 27.72 -24.67
N ALA A 120 17.13 26.74 -25.36
CA ALA A 120 18.09 27.00 -26.41
C ALA A 120 17.50 28.06 -27.36
N PRO A 121 18.24 29.14 -27.70
CA PRO A 121 17.77 30.09 -28.69
C PRO A 121 17.48 29.32 -29.97
N GLY A 122 16.24 29.45 -30.45
CA GLY A 122 15.78 28.77 -31.65
C GLY A 122 16.71 29.06 -32.84
N PRO A 123 16.92 28.11 -33.75
CA PRO A 123 17.79 28.32 -34.89
C PRO A 123 17.25 29.48 -35.71
N GLU A 124 18.06 30.53 -35.75
CA GLU A 124 17.87 31.73 -36.53
C GLU A 124 17.65 31.31 -37.99
N HIS A 125 16.60 31.84 -38.59
CA HIS A 125 16.19 31.57 -39.96
C HIS A 125 17.28 32.05 -40.92
N GLU A 126 18.23 31.17 -41.23
CA GLU A 126 19.21 31.38 -42.30
C GLU A 126 18.48 31.34 -43.64
N SER A 127 18.12 32.53 -44.15
CA SER A 127 17.49 32.72 -45.45
C SER A 127 18.52 32.50 -46.56
N PRO A 128 18.33 31.53 -47.47
CA PRO A 128 19.24 31.34 -48.59
C PRO A 128 18.86 32.29 -49.73
N HIS A 129 19.55 33.43 -49.83
CA HIS A 129 19.57 34.23 -51.06
C HIS A 129 20.38 33.47 -52.13
N ARG A 130 19.72 32.54 -52.81
CA ARG A 130 20.29 31.82 -53.96
C ARG A 130 20.18 32.66 -55.22
N VAL A 131 21.31 33.24 -55.62
CA VAL A 131 21.56 33.87 -56.91
C VAL A 131 21.19 32.91 -58.05
N LYS A 132 20.15 33.27 -58.82
CA LYS A 132 19.95 32.89 -60.23
C LYS A 132 20.11 34.18 -61.05
N GLY A 133 20.80 34.26 -62.16
CA GLY A 133 21.49 33.27 -62.96
C GLY A 133 22.45 34.02 -63.88
N ALA A 134 23.55 33.36 -64.22
CA ALA A 134 24.52 33.82 -65.20
C ALA A 134 24.63 32.77 -66.30
N LYS A 135 24.81 33.26 -67.54
CA LYS A 135 25.11 32.54 -68.79
C LYS A 135 23.88 31.87 -69.44
N ARG A 136 23.71 31.94 -70.76
CA ARG A 136 24.56 32.39 -71.87
C ARG A 136 23.68 32.54 -73.10
#